data_AF-G4HJG3-F1
#
_entry.id   AF-G4HJG3-F1
#
_cell.length_a   1.000
_cell.length_b   1.000
_cell.length_c   1.000
_cell.angle_alpha   90.00
_cell.angle_beta   90.00
_cell.angle_gamma   90.00
#
_symmetry.space_group_name_H-M   'P 1'
#
loop_
_entity.id
_entity.type
_entity.pdbx_description
1 polymer ?
#
loop_
_entity_poly.entity_id
_entity_poly.type
_entity_poly.pdbx_seq_one_letter_code
_entity_poly.pdbx_strand_id
1 'polypeptide(L)'
;MSRSGIRLLLTLVIVGLLTACGGQKSGEGAANTESPIPAVYKQRCLSCHGDQLEGRVGPNLQAVGSRLTEEEIAAIISDGIGGMPAFGKRLSEKELASISAWLAEHQ
;
A
#
# COMPACT_ATOMS: atom_id res chain seq x y z
N MET A 1 -64.50 -39.09 11.38
CA MET A 1 -64.86 -38.86 9.96
C MET A 1 -64.63 -37.38 9.67
N SER A 2 -63.99 -36.91 8.61
CA SER A 2 -63.43 -37.53 7.42
C SER A 2 -62.54 -36.48 6.74
N ARG A 3 -61.32 -36.87 6.40
CA ARG A 3 -60.56 -36.51 5.18
C ARG A 3 -59.92 -35.13 4.98
N SER A 4 -58.70 -35.27 4.44
CA SER A 4 -57.96 -34.38 3.54
C SER A 4 -57.18 -33.26 4.23
N GLY A 5 -55.86 -33.15 4.15
CA GLY A 5 -54.95 -33.64 3.12
C GLY A 5 -54.24 -32.45 2.49
N ILE A 6 -52.99 -32.23 2.92
CA ILE A 6 -51.86 -31.62 2.19
C ILE A 6 -52.21 -30.73 0.99
N ARG A 7 -51.96 -29.42 1.12
CA ARG A 7 -51.26 -28.56 0.14
C ARG A 7 -50.61 -27.42 0.94
N LEU A 8 -49.32 -27.51 1.24
CA LEU A 8 -48.19 -27.14 0.38
C LEU A 8 -47.98 -25.61 0.36
N LEU A 9 -46.75 -25.23 0.73
CA LEU A 9 -46.06 -23.94 0.67
C LEU A 9 -46.24 -23.02 1.90
N LEU A 10 -45.31 -23.05 2.87
CA LEU A 10 -44.00 -22.37 2.84
C LEU A 10 -44.14 -20.91 2.38
N THR A 11 -43.88 -19.86 3.15
CA THR A 11 -43.04 -19.70 4.33
C THR A 11 -43.54 -18.48 5.12
N LEU A 12 -43.92 -18.71 6.36
CA LEU A 12 -43.87 -17.72 7.43
C LEU A 12 -42.52 -17.91 8.13
N VAL A 13 -42.04 -16.88 8.83
CA VAL A 13 -40.90 -16.84 9.77
C VAL A 13 -39.65 -16.19 9.15
N ILE A 14 -38.96 -15.20 9.74
CA ILE A 14 -39.19 -14.24 10.83
C ILE A 14 -37.84 -13.51 10.99
N VAL A 15 -37.91 -12.22 11.36
CA VAL A 15 -36.94 -11.53 12.23
C VAL A 15 -35.58 -11.15 11.65
N GLY A 16 -35.37 -9.83 11.67
CA GLY A 16 -34.05 -9.21 11.62
C GLY A 16 -33.36 -9.12 12.98
N LEU A 17 -32.15 -8.58 12.88
CA LEU A 17 -31.22 -8.14 13.93
C LEU A 17 -30.54 -9.24 14.78
N LEU A 18 -29.20 -9.20 14.71
CA LEU A 18 -28.19 -9.28 15.78
C LEU A 18 -26.99 -10.17 15.34
N THR A 19 -25.89 -9.59 14.82
CA THR A 19 -24.65 -9.12 15.52
C THR A 19 -23.55 -10.19 15.65
N ALA A 20 -22.29 -9.76 15.43
CA ALA A 20 -20.99 -10.32 15.90
C ALA A 20 -20.27 -11.31 14.94
N CYS A 21 -18.94 -11.30 14.71
CA CYS A 21 -17.79 -10.47 15.14
C CYS A 21 -16.54 -10.81 14.27
N GLY A 22 -15.61 -9.85 14.11
CA GLY A 22 -14.25 -10.02 13.54
C GLY A 22 -14.00 -9.05 12.38
N GLY A 23 -13.44 -7.83 12.54
CA GLY A 23 -12.19 -7.47 13.22
C GLY A 23 -11.01 -7.87 12.31
N GLN A 24 -10.19 -6.98 11.72
CA GLN A 24 -9.69 -5.69 12.20
C GLN A 24 -9.28 -4.74 11.06
N LYS A 25 -9.29 -3.46 11.44
CA LYS A 25 -8.82 -2.27 10.73
C LYS A 25 -7.34 -2.35 10.34
N SER A 26 -7.05 -1.91 9.12
CA SER A 26 -5.89 -1.07 8.81
C SER A 26 -6.51 0.12 8.06
N GLY A 27 -6.85 1.20 8.76
CA GLY A 27 -5.87 2.24 9.00
C GLY A 27 -6.12 3.32 7.96
N GLU A 28 -7.21 4.08 8.15
CA GLU A 28 -7.37 5.39 7.56
C GLU A 28 -6.16 6.23 8.00
N GLY A 29 -5.26 6.50 7.08
CA GLY A 29 -4.08 7.33 7.26
C GLY A 29 -3.80 8.06 5.96
N ALA A 30 -4.22 9.32 5.91
CA ALA A 30 -3.92 10.32 4.89
C ALA A 30 -3.96 9.82 3.43
N ALA A 31 -5.15 9.88 2.82
CA ALA A 31 -5.29 9.96 1.38
C ALA A 31 -4.68 11.28 0.90
N ASN A 32 -3.36 11.33 0.79
CA ASN A 32 -2.72 12.17 -0.20
C ASN A 32 -3.06 11.55 -1.56
N THR A 33 -3.23 12.39 -2.58
CA THR A 33 -3.54 11.96 -3.94
C THR A 33 -2.49 10.96 -4.42
N GLU A 34 -2.76 9.66 -4.26
CA GLU A 34 -1.73 8.63 -4.36
C GLU A 34 -1.39 8.39 -5.83
N SER A 35 -0.32 9.04 -6.31
CA SER A 35 0.37 8.64 -7.53
C SER A 35 0.66 7.14 -7.43
N PRO A 36 0.31 6.32 -8.45
CA PRO A 36 0.42 4.87 -8.34
C PRO A 36 1.87 4.46 -8.02
N ILE A 37 2.05 3.67 -6.95
CA ILE A 37 3.36 3.20 -6.50
C ILE A 37 4.13 2.55 -7.67
N PRO A 38 5.33 3.06 -8.04
CA PRO A 38 6.13 2.51 -9.11
C PRO A 38 6.45 1.03 -8.92
N ALA A 39 6.41 0.25 -10.00
CA ALA A 39 6.74 -1.18 -9.95
C ALA A 39 8.16 -1.44 -9.40
N VAL A 40 9.11 -0.56 -9.75
CA VAL A 40 10.49 -0.61 -9.24
C VAL A 40 10.54 -0.47 -7.71
N TYR A 41 9.71 0.39 -7.11
CA TYR A 41 9.65 0.55 -5.65
C TYR A 41 9.23 -0.78 -4.99
N LYS A 42 8.13 -1.38 -5.47
CA LYS A 42 7.63 -2.67 -4.94
C LYS A 42 8.66 -3.79 -5.07
N GLN A 43 9.41 -3.79 -6.16
CA GLN A 43 10.36 -4.85 -6.50
C GLN A 43 11.72 -4.74 -5.80
N ARG A 44 12.14 -3.53 -5.41
CA ARG A 44 13.53 -3.26 -4.98
C ARG A 44 13.64 -2.51 -3.66
N CYS A 45 12.65 -1.73 -3.29
CA CYS A 45 12.73 -0.76 -2.19
C CYS A 45 11.85 -1.16 -0.99
N LEU A 46 10.66 -1.71 -1.28
CA LEU A 46 9.61 -2.03 -0.30
C LEU A 46 10.09 -2.92 0.84
N SER A 47 10.99 -3.88 0.58
CA SER A 47 11.48 -4.79 1.63
C SER A 47 12.12 -4.02 2.79
N CYS A 48 12.84 -2.93 2.49
CA CYS A 48 13.54 -2.11 3.46
C CYS A 48 12.74 -0.88 3.91
N HIS A 49 11.97 -0.25 3.02
CA HIS A 49 11.30 1.02 3.28
C HIS A 49 9.80 0.92 3.56
N GLY A 50 9.22 -0.28 3.50
CA GLY A 50 7.81 -0.50 3.82
C GLY A 50 6.89 -0.30 2.61
N ASP A 51 5.65 -0.78 2.74
CA ASP A 51 4.63 -0.65 1.69
C ASP A 51 3.98 0.74 1.68
N GLN A 52 4.02 1.45 2.82
CA GLN A 52 3.50 2.80 3.03
C GLN A 52 4.63 3.81 3.29
N LEU A 53 5.84 3.51 2.83
CA LEU A 53 7.05 4.32 3.04
C LEU A 53 7.42 4.49 4.53
N GLU A 54 6.84 3.70 5.42
CA GLU A 54 6.93 3.89 6.87
C GLU A 54 8.34 3.60 7.42
N GLY A 55 9.18 2.91 6.64
CA GLY A 55 10.50 2.46 7.02
C GLY A 55 10.45 1.14 7.81
N ARG A 56 11.39 0.24 7.52
CA ARG A 56 11.61 -0.99 8.30
C ARG A 56 13.09 -1.16 8.62
N VAL A 57 13.83 -1.65 7.64
CA VAL A 57 15.30 -1.76 7.71
C VAL A 57 15.92 -0.42 7.32
N GLY A 58 15.39 0.21 6.28
CA GLY A 58 15.72 1.56 5.86
C GLY A 58 14.84 2.60 6.57
N PRO A 59 15.23 3.88 6.52
CA PRO A 59 14.47 4.96 7.13
C PRO A 59 13.08 5.15 6.50
N ASN A 60 12.22 5.86 7.23
CA ASN A 60 10.93 6.34 6.75
C ASN A 60 11.11 7.35 5.59
N LEU A 61 10.32 7.18 4.53
CA LEU A 61 10.34 8.00 3.31
C LEU A 61 9.03 8.76 3.07
N GLN A 62 8.05 8.71 3.99
CA GLN A 62 6.72 9.34 3.81
C GLN A 62 6.79 10.86 3.57
N ALA A 63 7.86 11.49 4.03
CA ALA A 63 8.11 12.92 3.94
C ALA A 63 9.52 13.20 3.40
N VAL A 64 9.99 12.38 2.45
CA VAL A 64 11.35 12.52 1.89
C VAL A 64 11.46 13.71 0.95
N GLY A 65 10.41 14.00 0.19
CA GLY A 65 10.30 15.14 -0.71
C GLY A 65 10.29 16.50 -0.01
N SER A 66 9.92 16.56 1.27
CA SER A 66 10.08 17.78 2.09
C SER A 66 11.54 18.10 2.42
N ARG A 67 12.44 17.14 2.24
CA ARG A 67 13.83 17.22 2.71
C ARG A 67 14.84 17.14 1.57
N LEU A 68 14.50 16.46 0.48
CA LEU A 68 15.39 16.18 -0.63
C LEU A 68 14.70 16.48 -1.95
N THR A 69 15.44 17.00 -2.92
CA THR A 69 14.96 17.15 -4.30
C THR A 69 14.96 15.81 -5.04
N GLU A 70 14.30 15.76 -6.20
CA GLU A 70 14.33 14.59 -7.08
C GLU A 70 15.77 14.19 -7.43
N GLU A 71 16.64 15.16 -7.75
CA GLU A 71 18.03 14.90 -8.12
C GLU A 71 18.85 14.34 -6.96
N GLU A 72 18.63 14.85 -5.74
CA GLU A 72 19.28 14.34 -4.53
C GLU A 72 18.83 12.92 -4.21
N ILE A 73 17.53 12.63 -4.36
CA ILE A 73 16.98 11.27 -4.22
C ILE A 73 17.59 10.34 -5.28
N ALA A 74 17.67 10.78 -6.54
CA ALA A 74 18.26 10.00 -7.61
C ALA A 74 19.74 9.68 -7.36
N ALA A 75 20.51 10.66 -6.87
CA ALA A 75 21.91 10.47 -6.50
C ALA A 75 22.07 9.45 -5.37
N ILE A 76 21.25 9.54 -4.31
CA ILE A 76 21.28 8.58 -3.20
C ILE A 76 20.91 7.16 -3.67
N ILE A 77 19.89 7.02 -4.54
CA ILE A 77 19.51 5.72 -5.09
C ILE A 77 20.63 5.17 -5.99
N SER A 78 21.22 6.01 -6.83
CA SER A 78 22.32 5.63 -7.72
C SER A 78 23.51 5.10 -6.92
N ASP A 79 23.99 5.91 -5.96
CA ASP A 79 25.29 5.71 -5.32
C ASP A 79 25.19 4.84 -4.07
N GLY A 80 23.99 4.73 -3.50
CA GLY A 80 23.76 4.11 -2.20
C GLY A 80 24.27 4.98 -1.06
N ILE A 81 23.87 4.63 0.17
CA ILE A 81 24.32 5.33 1.37
C ILE A 81 24.23 4.42 2.60
N GLY A 82 25.33 4.33 3.36
CA GLY A 82 25.39 3.50 4.56
C GLY A 82 25.02 2.04 4.27
N GLY A 83 23.90 1.58 4.83
CA GLY A 83 23.36 0.23 4.59
C GLY A 83 22.51 0.07 3.32
N MET A 84 22.17 1.16 2.64
CA MET A 84 21.44 1.12 1.37
C MET A 84 22.42 0.84 0.22
N PRO A 85 22.24 -0.27 -0.53
CA PRO A 85 23.14 -0.60 -1.64
C PRO A 85 22.96 0.38 -2.81
N ALA A 86 24.01 0.52 -3.62
CA ALA A 86 23.99 1.29 -4.85
C ALA A 86 23.11 0.62 -5.92
N PHE A 87 22.21 1.38 -6.55
CA PHE A 87 21.31 0.90 -7.60
C PHE A 87 21.59 1.48 -8.99
N GLY A 88 22.55 2.40 -9.14
CA GLY A 88 22.80 3.08 -10.43
C GLY A 88 23.14 2.14 -11.60
N LYS A 89 23.74 0.98 -11.32
CA LYS A 89 24.00 -0.07 -12.32
C LYS A 89 22.91 -1.15 -12.41
N ARG A 90 21.88 -1.06 -11.56
CA ARG A 90 20.81 -2.06 -11.40
C ARG A 90 19.47 -1.55 -11.90
N LEU A 91 19.32 -0.25 -12.05
CA LEU A 91 18.14 0.42 -12.59
C LEU A 91 18.49 1.06 -13.93
N SER A 92 17.54 1.05 -14.85
CA SER A 92 17.62 1.92 -16.03
C SER A 92 17.45 3.38 -15.62
N GLU A 93 17.94 4.30 -16.46
CA GLU A 93 17.77 5.75 -16.24
C GLU A 93 16.29 6.13 -16.07
N LYS A 94 15.40 5.49 -16.83
CA LYS A 94 13.95 5.70 -16.73
C LYS A 94 13.37 5.23 -15.40
N GLU A 95 13.81 4.09 -14.89
CA GLU A 95 13.37 3.59 -13.58
C GLU A 95 13.87 4.48 -12.45
N LEU A 96 15.13 4.93 -12.53
CA LEU A 96 15.74 5.83 -11.55
C LEU A 96 15.01 7.17 -11.52
N ALA A 97 14.76 7.78 -12.69
CA ALA A 97 13.99 9.02 -12.77
C ALA A 97 12.56 8.83 -12.23
N SER A 98 11.87 7.77 -12.67
CA SER A 98 10.48 7.52 -12.26
C SER A 98 10.31 7.33 -10.75
N ILE A 99 11.22 6.62 -10.08
CA ILE A 99 11.11 6.42 -8.63
C ILE A 99 11.52 7.66 -7.85
N SER A 100 12.51 8.41 -8.35
CA SER A 100 13.00 9.62 -7.67
C SER A 100 11.99 10.74 -7.73
N ALA A 101 11.37 10.96 -8.90
CA ALA A 101 10.27 11.91 -9.08
C ALA A 101 9.10 11.57 -8.15
N TRP A 102 8.68 10.30 -8.14
CA TRP A 102 7.59 9.84 -7.28
C TRP A 102 7.88 10.04 -5.78
N LEU A 103 9.10 9.76 -5.32
CA LEU A 103 9.50 10.02 -3.93
C LEU A 103 9.56 11.52 -3.59
N ALA A 104 9.95 12.38 -4.55
CA ALA A 104 9.98 13.83 -4.35
C ALA A 104 8.58 14.45 -4.17
N GLU A 105 7.52 13.80 -4.66
CA GLU A 105 6.13 14.21 -4.43
C GLU A 105 5.67 13.97 -2.97
N HIS A 106 6.41 13.18 -2.17
CA HIS A 106 6.06 12.82 -0.79
C HIS A 106 6.63 13.83 0.21
N GLN A 107 5.87 14.89 0.45
CA GLN A 107 6.21 15.98 1.37
C GLN A 107 5.90 15.65 2.83
#